data_AF-A0A927N0F9-F1
#
_entry.id   AF-A0A927N0F9-F1
#
_cell.length_a   1.000
_cell.length_b   1.000
_cell.length_c   1.000
_cell.angle_alpha   90.00
_cell.angle_beta   90.00
_cell.angle_gamma   90.00
#
_symmetry.space_group_name_H-M   'P 1'
#
loop_
_entity.id
_entity.type
_entity.pdbx_description
1 polymer ?
#
loop_
_entity_poly.entity_id
_entity_poly.type
_entity_poly.pdbx_seq_one_letter_code
_entity_poly.pdbx_strand_id
1 'polypeptide(L)'
;MTVLFDLDGLRVEGGWTSNDTDQLWRYRSTVDDEDAGGELVEVVIDLDKAGYALTDDRLTRMPRGYCAGHPRAELIRRRTVIARRDLGTGPWLHSAEVVDRVCAAFDQLLPLASWFVGYVVNDGDDSAP
;
A
#
# COMPACT_ATOMS: atom_id res chain seq x y z
N MET A 1 6.06 -6.07 4.31
CA MET A 1 6.84 -4.82 4.41
C MET A 1 8.28 -5.15 4.11
N THR A 2 9.00 -4.24 3.45
CA THR A 2 10.34 -4.48 2.93
C THR A 2 11.21 -3.25 3.13
N VAL A 3 12.49 -3.48 3.43
CA VAL A 3 13.53 -2.45 3.41
C VAL A 3 14.40 -2.69 2.19
N LEU A 4 14.57 -1.68 1.36
CA LEU A 4 15.48 -1.71 0.21
C LEU A 4 16.66 -0.77 0.47
N PHE A 5 17.83 -1.17 -0.03
CA PHE A 5 19.06 -0.40 0.09
C PHE A 5 19.74 -0.32 -1.27
N ASP A 6 19.93 0.90 -1.78
CA ASP A 6 20.59 1.18 -3.04
C ASP A 6 21.54 2.40 -2.92
N LEU A 7 22.03 2.90 -4.04
CA LEU A 7 22.95 4.04 -4.08
C LEU A 7 22.29 5.37 -3.66
N ASP A 8 20.96 5.47 -3.77
CA ASP A 8 20.18 6.63 -3.35
C ASP A 8 19.81 6.56 -1.85
N GLY A 9 20.00 5.39 -1.23
CA GLY A 9 20.02 5.18 0.21
C GLY A 9 19.08 4.09 0.68
N LEU A 10 18.45 4.35 1.83
CA LEU A 10 17.47 3.44 2.41
C LEU A 10 16.06 3.82 1.95
N ARG A 11 15.30 2.83 1.48
CA ARG A 11 13.87 2.95 1.17
C ARG A 11 13.09 1.95 1.98
N VAL A 12 11.90 2.34 2.41
CA VAL A 12 10.92 1.45 3.02
C VAL A 12 9.68 1.33 2.15
N GLU A 13 9.15 0.12 2.04
CA GLU A 13 7.93 -0.14 1.27
C GLU A 13 6.99 -1.09 2.03
N GLY A 14 5.69 -0.86 1.91
CA GLY A 14 4.67 -1.71 2.51
C GLY A 14 3.35 -1.61 1.77
N GLY A 15 2.61 -2.71 1.73
CA GLY A 15 1.33 -2.77 1.06
C GLY A 15 0.99 -4.17 0.59
N TRP A 16 0.12 -4.24 -0.40
CA TRP A 16 -0.44 -5.47 -0.92
C TRP A 16 -0.29 -5.57 -2.43
N THR A 17 0.03 -6.78 -2.88
CA THR A 17 0.00 -7.19 -4.28
C THR A 17 -0.95 -8.37 -4.40
N SER A 18 -1.74 -8.40 -5.46
CA SER A 18 -2.66 -9.51 -5.72
C SER A 18 -1.90 -10.71 -6.28
N ASN A 19 -2.12 -11.89 -5.70
CA ASN A 19 -1.57 -13.15 -6.24
C ASN A 19 -2.56 -13.89 -7.14
N ASP A 20 -3.87 -13.58 -7.02
CA ASP A 20 -4.92 -14.18 -7.84
C ASP A 20 -6.01 -13.17 -8.25
N THR A 21 -7.07 -13.65 -8.91
CA THR A 21 -8.20 -12.82 -9.36
C THR A 21 -9.22 -12.56 -8.24
N ASP A 22 -9.30 -13.44 -7.24
CA ASP A 22 -10.30 -13.38 -6.17
C ASP A 22 -9.96 -12.31 -5.12
N GLN A 23 -8.68 -12.17 -4.78
CA GLN A 23 -8.19 -11.07 -3.95
C GLN A 23 -8.40 -9.73 -4.67
N LEU A 24 -8.18 -9.67 -5.98
CA LEU A 24 -8.39 -8.45 -6.76
C LEU A 24 -9.86 -8.05 -6.84
N TRP A 25 -10.76 -9.04 -6.94
CA TRP A 25 -12.21 -8.80 -6.87
C TRP A 25 -12.62 -8.31 -5.48
N ARG A 26 -12.16 -8.98 -4.41
CA ARG A 26 -12.39 -8.56 -3.02
C ARG A 26 -11.91 -7.13 -2.77
N TYR A 27 -10.66 -6.84 -3.12
CA TYR A 27 -10.09 -5.50 -3.02
C TYR A 27 -11.01 -4.45 -3.66
N ARG A 28 -11.43 -4.66 -4.91
CA ARG A 28 -12.28 -3.69 -5.59
C ARG A 28 -13.68 -3.60 -4.99
N SER A 29 -14.25 -4.70 -4.53
CA SER A 29 -15.54 -4.71 -3.83
C SER A 29 -15.46 -3.92 -2.52
N THR A 30 -14.40 -4.10 -1.74
CA THR A 30 -14.19 -3.37 -0.49
C THR A 30 -13.90 -1.89 -0.73
N VAL A 31 -13.20 -1.53 -1.80
CA VAL A 31 -12.99 -0.11 -2.17
C VAL A 31 -14.28 0.57 -2.62
N ASP A 32 -15.21 -0.18 -3.22
CA ASP A 32 -16.54 0.31 -3.62
C ASP A 32 -17.44 0.60 -2.40
N ASP A 33 -17.26 -0.16 -1.31
CA ASP A 33 -17.96 0.04 -0.04
C ASP A 33 -17.69 1.44 0.55
N GLU A 34 -18.73 2.10 1.08
CA GLU A 34 -18.62 3.49 1.54
C GLU A 34 -17.68 3.62 2.75
N ASP A 35 -17.81 2.74 3.74
CA ASP A 35 -17.06 2.82 4.98
C ASP A 35 -15.63 2.32 4.79
N ALA A 36 -15.46 1.07 4.33
CA ALA A 36 -14.14 0.45 4.18
C ALA A 36 -13.31 1.14 3.08
N GLY A 37 -13.95 1.55 1.99
CA GLY A 37 -13.28 2.33 0.94
C GLY A 37 -12.94 3.76 1.39
N GLY A 38 -13.75 4.34 2.29
CA GLY A 38 -13.46 5.63 2.92
C GLY A 38 -12.21 5.58 3.78
N GLU A 39 -12.11 4.56 4.64
CA GLU A 39 -10.94 4.30 5.48
C GLU A 39 -9.66 4.19 4.65
N LEU A 40 -9.67 3.44 3.55
CA LEU A 40 -8.49 3.32 2.69
C LEU A 40 -8.07 4.66 2.09
N VAL A 41 -9.03 5.51 1.70
CA VAL A 41 -8.74 6.85 1.19
C VAL A 41 -8.03 7.70 2.24
N GLU A 42 -8.51 7.67 3.48
CA GLU A 42 -7.89 8.40 4.59
C GLU A 42 -6.46 7.92 4.84
N VAL A 43 -6.25 6.60 4.90
CA VAL A 43 -4.92 5.99 5.06
C VAL A 43 -3.97 6.43 3.94
N VAL A 44 -4.43 6.41 2.69
CA VAL A 44 -3.60 6.82 1.54
C VAL A 44 -3.26 8.31 1.61
N ILE A 45 -4.20 9.16 2.02
CA ILE A 45 -3.96 10.60 2.20
C ILE A 45 -2.93 10.85 3.30
N ASP A 46 -3.01 10.15 4.41
CA ASP A 46 -2.09 10.34 5.53
C ASP A 46 -0.69 9.80 5.22
N LEU A 47 -0.60 8.72 4.44
CA LEU A 47 0.66 8.25 3.87
C LEU A 47 1.28 9.27 2.90
N ASP A 48 0.48 9.88 2.03
CA ASP A 48 0.96 10.94 1.12
C ASP A 48 1.52 12.14 1.91
N LYS A 49 0.80 12.60 2.94
CA LYS A 49 1.28 13.66 3.85
C LYS A 49 2.56 13.27 4.60
N ALA A 50 2.72 11.99 4.92
CA ALA A 50 3.94 11.46 5.53
C ALA A 50 5.10 11.28 4.53
N GLY A 51 4.88 11.55 3.24
CA GLY A 51 5.89 11.49 2.18
C GLY A 51 6.02 10.12 1.52
N TYR A 52 5.01 9.25 1.65
CA TYR A 52 4.93 8.00 0.90
C TYR A 52 4.26 8.22 -0.45
N ALA A 53 4.81 7.63 -1.49
CA ALA A 53 4.18 7.54 -2.80
C ALA A 53 3.64 6.13 -3.02
N LEU A 54 2.44 6.02 -3.63
CA LEU A 54 1.95 4.72 -4.11
C LEU A 54 2.62 4.33 -5.43
N THR A 55 2.91 3.05 -5.63
CA THR A 55 3.40 2.51 -6.91
C THR A 55 2.41 2.77 -8.05
N ASP A 56 2.87 2.97 -9.28
CA ASP A 56 1.99 3.27 -10.44
C ASP A 56 1.60 1.99 -11.20
N ASP A 57 1.06 0.99 -10.50
CA ASP A 57 0.50 -0.20 -11.15
C ASP A 57 -1.03 -0.16 -11.12
N ARG A 58 -1.57 0.45 -12.17
CA ARG A 58 -3.01 0.65 -12.36
C ARG A 58 -3.44 0.36 -13.78
N LEU A 59 -4.71 -0.02 -13.91
CA LEU A 59 -5.39 -0.18 -15.18
C LEU A 59 -5.62 1.19 -15.83
N THR A 60 -5.35 1.27 -17.14
CA THR A 60 -5.66 2.47 -17.95
C THR A 60 -7.16 2.71 -18.11
N ARG A 61 -7.98 1.65 -17.99
CA ARG A 61 -9.45 1.70 -18.09
C ARG A 61 -10.09 1.23 -16.80
N MET A 62 -11.30 1.72 -16.54
CA MET A 62 -12.10 1.18 -15.43
C MET A 62 -12.34 -0.32 -15.62
N PRO A 63 -12.19 -1.13 -14.55
CA PRO A 63 -12.64 -2.51 -14.57
C PRO A 63 -14.15 -2.58 -14.83
N ARG A 64 -14.59 -3.71 -15.38
CA ARG A 64 -16.02 -3.96 -15.65
C ARG A 64 -16.80 -3.95 -14.33
N GLY A 65 -17.96 -3.32 -14.34
CA GLY A 65 -18.84 -3.20 -13.15
C GLY A 65 -18.71 -1.88 -12.40
N TYR A 66 -17.69 -1.06 -12.69
CA TYR A 66 -17.45 0.20 -11.98
C TYR A 66 -17.66 1.42 -12.90
N CYS A 67 -18.26 2.47 -12.35
CA CYS A 67 -18.50 3.73 -13.07
C CYS A 67 -17.20 4.56 -13.19
N ALA A 68 -16.97 5.18 -14.35
CA ALA A 68 -15.82 6.06 -14.56
C ALA A 68 -15.80 7.31 -13.66
N GLY A 69 -16.97 7.75 -13.18
CA GLY A 69 -17.11 8.85 -12.23
C GLY A 69 -17.09 8.44 -10.76
N HIS A 70 -16.66 7.21 -10.44
CA HIS A 70 -16.61 6.75 -9.05
C HIS A 70 -15.65 7.63 -8.23
N PRO A 71 -16.03 8.08 -7.01
CA PRO A 71 -15.18 8.94 -6.18
C PRO A 71 -13.80 8.33 -5.89
N ARG A 72 -13.71 6.99 -5.90
CA ARG A 72 -12.47 6.21 -5.67
C ARG A 72 -11.94 5.51 -6.92
N ALA A 73 -12.26 6.03 -8.11
CA ALA A 73 -11.88 5.42 -9.39
C ALA A 73 -10.37 5.11 -9.49
N GLU A 74 -9.52 5.99 -8.95
CA GLU A 74 -8.06 5.79 -8.96
C GLU A 74 -7.63 4.59 -8.12
N LEU A 75 -8.26 4.34 -6.97
CA LEU A 75 -7.98 3.16 -6.15
C LEU A 75 -8.52 1.88 -6.80
N ILE A 76 -9.73 1.92 -7.36
CA ILE A 76 -10.35 0.76 -8.05
C ILE A 76 -9.52 0.28 -9.25
N ARG A 77 -8.85 1.22 -9.93
CA ARG A 77 -7.97 0.92 -11.08
C ARG A 77 -6.67 0.24 -10.66
N ARG A 78 -6.23 0.39 -9.41
CA ARG A 78 -4.96 -0.21 -8.94
C ARG A 78 -5.04 -1.73 -8.95
N ARG A 79 -3.92 -2.34 -9.33
CA ARG A 79 -3.70 -3.79 -9.25
C ARG A 79 -2.88 -4.15 -8.01
N THR A 80 -2.02 -3.22 -7.61
CA THR A 80 -1.26 -3.27 -6.37
C THR A 80 -1.37 -1.94 -5.65
N VAL A 81 -1.27 -1.99 -4.33
CA VAL A 81 -1.25 -0.80 -3.48
C VAL A 81 -0.04 -0.94 -2.58
N ILE A 82 1.09 -0.40 -3.05
CA ILE A 82 2.35 -0.42 -2.33
C ILE A 82 2.74 1.04 -2.07
N ALA A 83 2.82 1.41 -0.81
CA ALA A 83 3.33 2.70 -0.37
C ALA A 83 4.83 2.61 -0.13
N ARG A 84 5.59 3.53 -0.72
CA ARG A 84 7.04 3.59 -0.62
C ARG A 84 7.51 4.97 -0.20
N ARG A 85 8.57 5.01 0.60
CA ARG A 85 9.21 6.25 1.02
C ARG A 85 10.72 6.09 1.04
N ASP A 86 11.40 7.03 0.40
CA ASP A 86 12.85 7.16 0.49
C ASP A 86 13.21 7.84 1.81
N LEU A 87 14.01 7.16 2.64
CA LEU A 87 14.61 7.72 3.85
C LEU A 87 15.95 8.40 3.54
N GLY A 88 16.56 8.06 2.39
CA GLY A 88 17.77 8.69 1.86
C GLY A 88 19.06 8.19 2.50
N THR A 89 20.13 8.97 2.31
CA THR A 89 21.47 8.71 2.86
C THR A 89 21.85 9.80 3.86
N GLY A 90 22.12 9.42 5.09
CA GLY A 90 22.59 10.36 6.12
C GLY A 90 23.51 9.68 7.13
N PRO A 91 24.19 10.44 8.02
CA PRO A 91 25.16 9.88 8.97
C PRO A 91 24.58 8.78 9.87
N TRP A 92 23.29 8.89 10.16
CA TRP A 92 22.50 7.92 10.92
C TRP A 92 22.43 6.53 10.30
N LEU A 93 22.60 6.41 8.98
CA LEU A 93 22.53 5.14 8.24
C LEU A 93 23.62 4.16 8.69
N HIS A 94 24.74 4.67 9.20
CA HIS A 94 25.86 3.87 9.70
C HIS A 94 25.80 3.66 11.23
N SER A 95 24.63 3.85 11.84
CA SER A 95 24.42 3.76 13.29
C SER A 95 23.17 2.95 13.63
N ALA A 96 22.99 2.64 14.91
CA ALA A 96 21.78 1.96 15.39
C ALA A 96 20.49 2.77 15.17
N GLU A 97 20.58 4.09 14.98
CA GLU A 97 19.44 4.98 14.68
C GLU A 97 18.70 4.58 13.39
N VAL A 98 19.34 3.80 12.50
CA VAL A 98 18.68 3.23 11.31
C VAL A 98 17.46 2.39 11.68
N VAL A 99 17.52 1.63 12.78
CA VAL A 99 16.43 0.74 13.22
C VAL A 99 15.25 1.58 13.65
N ASP A 100 15.47 2.61 14.46
CA ASP A 100 14.41 3.50 14.94
C ASP A 100 13.69 4.21 13.79
N ARG A 101 14.44 4.66 12.76
CA ARG A 101 13.84 5.26 11.56
C ARG A 101 13.00 4.27 10.76
N VAL A 102 13.49 3.04 10.58
CA VAL A 102 12.75 2.00 9.86
C VAL A 102 11.49 1.61 10.63
N CYS A 103 11.58 1.41 11.95
CA CYS A 103 10.43 1.11 12.78
C CYS A 103 9.39 2.22 12.73
N ALA A 104 9.79 3.48 12.88
CA ALA A 104 8.87 4.62 12.76
C ALA A 104 8.20 4.69 11.37
N ALA A 105 8.93 4.36 10.31
CA ALA A 105 8.38 4.30 8.96
C ALA A 105 7.44 3.10 8.75
N PHE A 106 7.67 1.99 9.43
CA PHE A 106 6.77 0.83 9.40
C PHE A 106 5.51 1.07 10.22
N ASP A 107 5.61 1.77 11.35
CA ASP A 107 4.44 2.18 12.15
C ASP A 107 3.47 3.03 11.31
N GLN A 108 4.00 3.88 10.43
CA GLN A 108 3.18 4.67 9.49
C GLN A 108 2.51 3.81 8.41
N LEU A 109 3.10 2.67 8.05
CA LEU A 109 2.55 1.72 7.07
C LEU A 109 1.57 0.73 7.70
N LEU A 110 1.52 0.62 9.03
CA LEU A 110 0.64 -0.33 9.72
C LEU A 110 -0.85 -0.14 9.37
N PRO A 111 -1.43 1.07 9.33
CA PRO A 111 -2.84 1.24 8.98
C PRO A 111 -3.18 0.66 7.60
N LEU A 112 -2.29 0.85 6.61
CA LEU A 112 -2.45 0.28 5.28
C LEU A 112 -2.41 -1.25 5.32
N ALA A 113 -1.42 -1.82 6.01
CA ALA A 113 -1.30 -3.26 6.15
C ALA A 113 -2.50 -3.87 6.89
N SER A 114 -2.94 -3.26 7.98
CA SER A 114 -4.10 -3.66 8.76
C SER A 114 -5.38 -3.65 7.94
N TRP A 115 -5.58 -2.64 7.10
CA TRP A 115 -6.73 -2.60 6.18
C TRP A 115 -6.73 -3.80 5.22
N PHE A 116 -5.58 -4.11 4.60
CA PHE A 116 -5.50 -5.27 3.70
C PHE A 116 -5.72 -6.59 4.41
N VAL A 117 -5.17 -6.76 5.62
CA VAL A 117 -5.39 -7.97 6.43
C VAL A 117 -6.84 -8.08 6.89
N GLY A 118 -7.51 -6.97 7.22
CA GLY A 118 -8.90 -6.99 7.67
C GLY A 118 -9.91 -7.30 6.57
N TYR A 119 -9.63 -6.88 5.33
CA TYR A 119 -10.64 -6.91 4.26
C TYR A 119 -10.28 -7.76 3.03
N VAL A 120 -8.99 -7.96 2.75
CA VAL A 120 -8.54 -8.54 1.48
C VAL A 120 -7.86 -9.89 1.68
N VAL A 121 -6.98 -10.03 2.68
CA VAL A 121 -6.27 -11.26 2.98
C VAL A 121 -7.09 -12.09 3.98
N ASN A 122 -7.44 -13.33 3.63
CA ASN A 122 -8.01 -14.30 4.59
C ASN A 122 -7.02 -15.47 4.74
N ASP A 123 -6.98 -16.09 5.92
CA ASP A 123 -6.07 -17.17 6.35
C ASP A 123 -6.03 -18.44 5.44
N GLY A 124 -6.78 -18.48 4.34
CA GLY A 124 -6.78 -19.58 3.38
C GLY A 124 -5.87 -19.38 2.15
N ASP A 125 -5.22 -18.23 2.01
CA ASP A 125 -4.48 -17.83 0.81
C ASP A 125 -2.96 -17.83 0.99
N ASP A 126 -2.48 -18.71 1.87
CA ASP A 126 -1.07 -19.08 2.00
C ASP A 126 -0.69 -19.99 0.82
N SER A 127 -0.73 -19.44 -0.39
CA SER A 127 -0.05 -19.99 -1.56
C SER A 127 1.04 -19.01 -1.96
N ALA A 128 2.16 -19.15 -1.24
CA ALA A 128 3.47 -18.69 -1.63
C ALA A 128 3.86 -19.27 -3.01
N PRO A 129 4.82 -18.63 -3.68
CA PRO A 129 6.19 -19.11 -3.54
C PRO A 129 7.13 -18.15 -2.80
#